data_AF-A0A519BEI7-F1
#
_entry.id   AF-A0A519BEI7-F1
#
_cell.length_a   1.000
_cell.length_b   1.000
_cell.length_c   1.000
_cell.angle_alpha   90.00
_cell.angle_beta   90.00
_cell.angle_gamma   90.00
#
_symmetry.space_group_name_H-M   'P 1'
#
loop_
_entity.id
_entity.type
_entity.pdbx_description
1 polymer ?
#
loop_
_entity_poly.entity_id
_entity_poly.type
_entity_poly.pdbx_seq_one_letter_code
_entity_poly.pdbx_strand_id
1 'polypeptide(L)'
;MEQKTKTFAEIYESQGHYNQALDIYIDLLKSNPLDSELIDKIKNTQNLILSERNKRKESAAAKINLFNNLLAKIEIYKQKTV
;
A
#
# COMPACT_ATOMS: atom_id res chain seq x y z
N MET A 1 8.86 14.48 24.26
CA MET A 1 8.61 13.28 23.42
C MET A 1 7.12 13.23 23.17
N GLU A 2 6.71 13.25 21.91
CA GLU A 2 5.29 13.16 21.54
C GLU A 2 4.76 11.79 21.96
N GLN A 3 3.70 11.76 22.77
CA GLN A 3 3.14 10.51 23.26
C GLN A 3 2.37 9.84 22.14
N LYS A 4 2.93 8.77 21.56
CA LYS A 4 2.23 7.96 20.57
C LYS A 4 1.00 7.34 21.22
N THR A 5 -0.17 7.57 20.63
CA THR A 5 -1.44 7.00 21.09
C THR A 5 -2.07 6.16 20.00
N LYS A 6 -3.00 5.29 20.39
CA LYS A 6 -3.80 4.50 19.43
C LYS A 6 -4.56 5.40 18.46
N THR A 7 -5.13 6.50 18.94
CA THR A 7 -5.83 7.50 18.10
C THR A 7 -4.91 8.10 17.05
N PHE A 8 -3.64 8.36 17.38
CA PHE A 8 -2.66 8.84 16.40
C PHE A 8 -2.46 7.83 15.28
N ALA A 9 -2.29 6.54 15.62
CA ALA A 9 -2.19 5.47 14.62
C ALA A 9 -3.43 5.36 13.73
N GLU A 10 -4.63 5.47 14.32
CA GLU A 10 -5.90 5.43 13.57
C GLU A 10 -6.04 6.59 12.58
N ILE A 11 -5.53 7.78 12.93
CA ILE A 11 -5.46 8.91 12.01
C ILE A 11 -4.55 8.59 10.82
N TYR A 12 -3.34 8.08 11.05
CA TYR A 12 -2.45 7.64 9.96
C TYR A 12 -3.10 6.57 9.08
N GLU A 13 -3.79 5.60 9.68
CA GLU A 13 -4.50 4.54 8.96
C GLU A 13 -5.59 5.13 8.05
N SER A 14 -6.42 6.05 8.56
CA SER A 14 -7.47 6.72 7.78
C SER A 14 -6.95 7.56 6.61
N GLN A 15 -5.72 8.08 6.73
CA GLN A 15 -5.03 8.83 5.68
C GLN A 15 -4.34 7.93 4.65
N GLY A 16 -4.40 6.60 4.83
CA GLY A 16 -3.72 5.62 3.98
C GLY A 16 -2.23 5.46 4.27
N HIS A 17 -1.74 6.06 5.35
CA HIS A 17 -0.35 5.94 5.82
C HIS A 17 -0.14 4.68 6.66
N TYR A 18 -0.48 3.52 6.10
CA TYR A 18 -0.56 2.26 6.83
C TYR A 18 0.75 1.80 7.48
N ASN A 19 1.92 2.07 6.86
CA ASN A 19 3.21 1.72 7.48
C ASN A 19 3.46 2.51 8.77
N GLN A 20 3.13 3.81 8.77
CA GLN A 20 3.31 4.67 9.95
C GLN A 20 2.33 4.29 11.07
N ALA A 21 1.08 3.97 10.71
CA ALA A 21 0.10 3.43 11.65
C ALA A 21 0.59 2.11 12.28
N LEU A 22 1.11 1.19 11.46
CA LEU A 22 1.63 -0.11 11.90
C LEU A 22 2.78 0.04 12.90
N ASP A 23 3.74 0.94 12.63
CA ASP A 23 4.86 1.20 13.54
C ASP A 23 4.39 1.68 14.91
N ILE A 24 3.37 2.55 14.94
CA ILE A 24 2.79 3.04 16.20
C ILE A 24 2.07 1.91 16.94
N TYR A 25 1.24 1.10 16.27
CA TYR A 25 0.55 -0.01 16.91
C TYR A 25 1.53 -1.04 17.50
N ILE A 26 2.63 -1.33 16.81
CA ILE A 26 3.68 -2.24 17.31
C ILE A 26 4.36 -1.64 18.56
N ASP A 27 4.67 -0.35 18.56
CA ASP A 27 5.26 0.32 19.73
C ASP A 27 4.32 0.31 20.94
N LEU A 28 3.02 0.50 20.72
CA LEU A 28 2.00 0.38 21.78
C LEU A 28 1.90 -1.05 22.31
N LEU A 29 1.91 -2.06 21.42
CA LEU A 29 1.83 -3.46 21.82
C LEU A 29 3.05 -3.90 22.64
N LYS A 30 4.26 -3.38 22.37
CA LYS A 30 5.44 -3.66 23.22
C LYS A 30 5.22 -3.28 24.68
N SER A 31 4.43 -2.23 24.93
CA SER A 31 4.11 -1.76 26.28
C SER A 31 2.93 -2.52 26.90
N ASN A 32 2.05 -3.09 26.07
CA ASN A 32 0.93 -3.94 26.50
C ASN A 32 0.80 -5.20 25.61
N PRO A 33 1.64 -6.24 25.82
CA PRO A 33 1.76 -7.35 24.87
C PRO A 33 0.51 -8.24 24.71
N LEU A 34 -0.45 -8.13 25.62
CA LEU A 34 -1.68 -8.93 25.64
C LEU A 34 -2.91 -8.13 25.15
N ASP A 35 -2.69 -6.93 24.62
CA ASP A 35 -3.74 -6.11 24.06
C ASP A 35 -4.30 -6.72 22.77
N SER A 36 -5.39 -7.47 22.91
CA SER A 36 -6.05 -8.13 21.78
C SER A 36 -6.49 -7.15 20.69
N GLU A 37 -6.86 -5.92 21.08
CA GLU A 37 -7.29 -4.91 20.14
C GLU A 37 -6.11 -4.41 19.29
N LEU A 38 -4.95 -4.17 19.89
CA LEU A 38 -3.74 -3.81 19.14
C LEU A 38 -3.28 -4.94 18.23
N ILE A 39 -3.40 -6.20 18.66
CA ILE A 39 -3.10 -7.37 17.81
C ILE A 39 -3.99 -7.37 16.56
N ASP A 40 -5.30 -7.16 16.73
CA ASP A 40 -6.24 -7.11 15.61
C ASP A 40 -5.96 -5.93 14.68
N LYS A 41 -5.68 -4.75 15.23
CA LYS A 41 -5.30 -3.55 14.46
C LYS A 41 -4.03 -3.79 13.62
N ILE A 42 -3.00 -4.41 14.20
CA ILE A 42 -1.76 -4.76 13.50
C ILE A 42 -2.06 -5.69 12.32
N LYS A 43 -2.83 -6.76 12.56
CA LYS A 43 -3.21 -7.72 11.52
C LYS A 43 -4.00 -7.07 10.38
N ASN A 44 -4.98 -6.23 10.72
CA ASN A 44 -5.78 -5.51 9.73
C ASN A 44 -4.92 -4.53 8.92
N THR A 45 -4.04 -3.79 9.58
CA THR A 45 -3.14 -2.83 8.92
C THR A 45 -2.16 -3.55 7.98
N GLN A 46 -1.64 -4.71 8.37
CA GLN A 46 -0.81 -5.54 7.48
C GLN A 46 -1.57 -5.98 6.22
N ASN A 47 -2.84 -6.38 6.36
CA ASN A 47 -3.67 -6.74 5.21
C ASN A 47 -3.91 -5.54 4.27
N LEU A 48 -4.11 -4.33 4.81
CA LEU A 48 -4.25 -3.10 4.03
C LEU A 48 -2.97 -2.80 3.22
N ILE A 49 -1.79 -2.92 3.85
CA ILE A 49 -0.49 -2.75 3.16
C ILE A 49 -0.36 -3.72 1.99
N LEU A 50 -0.69 -5.00 2.21
CA LEU A 50 -0.61 -6.03 1.16
C LEU A 50 -1.60 -5.75 0.02
N SER A 51 -2.82 -5.35 0.34
CA SER A 51 -3.85 -4.97 -0.64
C SER A 51 -3.38 -3.81 -1.52
N GLU A 52 -2.88 -2.73 -0.91
CA GLU A 52 -2.39 -1.56 -1.65
C GLU A 52 -1.18 -1.90 -2.52
N ARG A 53 -0.28 -2.75 -2.03
CA ARG A 53 0.87 -3.22 -2.83
C ARG A 53 0.40 -4.00 -4.06
N ASN A 54 -0.62 -4.84 -3.92
CA ASN A 54 -1.16 -5.62 -5.04
C ASN A 54 -1.85 -4.72 -6.06
N LYS A 55 -2.71 -3.79 -5.63
CA LYS A 55 -3.34 -2.79 -6.52
C LYS A 55 -2.31 -1.98 -7.30
N ARG A 56 -1.21 -1.56 -6.66
CA ARG A 56 -0.11 -0.84 -7.32
C ARG A 56 0.57 -1.69 -8.39
N LYS A 57 0.83 -2.98 -8.10
CA LYS A 57 1.40 -3.92 -9.07
C LYS A 57 0.48 -4.13 -10.28
N GLU A 58 -0.82 -4.31 -10.03
CA GLU A 58 -1.84 -4.46 -11.08
C GLU A 58 -1.93 -3.21 -11.95
N SER A 59 -1.95 -2.01 -11.34
CA SER A 59 -1.95 -0.74 -12.06
C SER A 59 -0.68 -0.56 -12.92
N ALA A 60 0.49 -0.93 -12.39
CA ALA A 60 1.73 -0.89 -13.15
C ALA A 60 1.69 -1.87 -14.34
N ALA A 61 1.23 -3.10 -14.15
CA ALA A 61 1.09 -4.09 -15.21
C ALA A 61 0.14 -3.61 -16.32
N ALA A 62 -1.00 -3.02 -15.96
CA ALA A 62 -1.94 -2.45 -16.93
C ALA A 62 -1.29 -1.33 -17.77
N LYS A 63 -0.51 -0.44 -17.15
CA LYS A 63 0.23 0.62 -17.87
C LYS A 63 1.28 0.05 -18.82
N ILE A 64 2.02 -0.97 -18.39
CA ILE A 64 3.02 -1.66 -19.23
C ILE A 64 2.34 -2.29 -20.46
N ASN A 65 1.23 -2.99 -20.26
CA ASN A 65 0.48 -3.60 -21.36
C ASN A 65 -0.03 -2.55 -22.35
N LEU A 66 -0.56 -1.42 -21.86
CA LEU A 66 -0.99 -0.31 -22.69
C LEU A 66 0.16 0.25 -23.53
N PHE A 67 1.33 0.44 -22.91
CA PHE A 67 2.52 0.95 -23.59
C PHE A 67 3.03 -0.02 -24.66
N ASN A 68 3.09 -1.32 -24.36
CA ASN A 68 3.50 -2.34 -25.33
C ASN A 68 2.56 -2.38 -26.54
N ASN A 69 1.26 -2.26 -26.32
CA ASN A 69 0.28 -2.17 -27.40
C ASN A 69 0.48 -0.92 -28.27
N LEU A 70 0.83 0.21 -27.66
CA LEU A 70 1.14 1.45 -28.38
C LEU A 70 2.40 1.28 -29.25
N LEU A 71 3.46 0.70 -28.68
CA LEU A 71 4.70 0.42 -29.42
C LEU A 71 4.43 -0.48 -30.64
N ALA A 72 3.67 -1.56 -30.47
CA ALA A 72 3.31 -2.45 -31.56
C ALA A 72 2.57 -1.72 -32.70
N LYS A 73 1.64 -0.81 -32.37
CA LYS A 73 0.94 0.00 -33.37
C LYS A 73 1.89 0.94 -34.12
N ILE A 74 2.80 1.59 -33.41
CA ILE A 74 3.79 2.50 -34.03
C ILE A 74 4.67 1.73 -35.03
N GLU A 75 5.15 0.55 -34.66
CA GLU A 75 5.95 -0.29 -35.56
C GLU A 75 5.17 -0.68 -36.83
N ILE A 76 3.88 -1.03 -36.70
CA ILE A 76 3.02 -1.28 -37.86
C ILE A 76 2.90 -0.04 -38.76
N TYR A 77 2.71 1.15 -38.18
CA TYR A 77 2.62 2.37 -38.99
C TYR A 77 3.91 2.67 -39.75
N LYS A 78 5.07 2.54 -39.10
CA LYS A 78 6.37 2.71 -39.76
C LYS A 78 6.53 1.79 -40.97
N GLN A 79 6.15 0.52 -40.83
CA GLN A 79 6.24 -0.46 -41.92
C GLN A 79 5.29 -0.16 -43.10
N LYS A 80 4.17 0.52 -42.85
CA LYS A 80 3.19 0.92 -43.90
C LYS A 80 3.57 2.18 -44.66
N THR A 81 4.58 2.92 -44.21
CA THR A 81 4.97 4.22 -44.80
C THR A 81 6.20 4.11 -45.70
N VAL A 82 6.62 2.88 -46.03
CA VAL A 82 7.72 2.54 -46.97
C VAL A 82 7.12 1.95 -48.24
#